data_AF-A0AAV9BA81-F1
#
_entry.id   AF-A0AAV9BA81-F1
#
_cell.length_a   1.000
_cell.length_b   1.000
_cell.length_c   1.000
_cell.angle_alpha   90.00
_cell.angle_beta   90.00
_cell.angle_gamma   90.00
#
_symmetry.space_group_name_H-M   'P 1'
#
loop_
_entity.id
_entity.type
_entity.pdbx_description
1 polymer ?
#
loop_
_entity_poly.entity_id
_entity_poly.type
_entity_poly.pdbx_seq_one_letter_code
_entity_poly.pdbx_strand_id
1 'polypeptide(L)'
;MKFCIRDEDNMEDGKVDRAQKDTSTFQGVFSGILEGLAECVICAGNGIQEMKLRRRAVIILAFIASSGKSGFEFFLSSRTPQGVNFLELVIRALAMETETEISGLAETQDICKERHLFMREALILLNRLASNPSYTTAVLGALTSSKATLGLTIDVMNRMSRKGRFYNGLKEPQESELVDLARSFIARIFSFLGESVS
;
A
#
# COMPACT_ATOMS: atom_id res chain seq x y z
N MET A 1 11.95 -32.14 -13.40
CA MET A 1 12.31 -31.80 -14.79
C MET A 1 13.52 -30.88 -14.73
N LYS A 2 14.68 -31.37 -15.18
CA LYS A 2 15.96 -30.64 -15.21
C LYS A 2 16.00 -29.78 -16.47
N PHE A 3 16.37 -28.51 -16.36
CA PHE A 3 16.80 -27.72 -17.51
C PHE A 3 18.31 -27.56 -17.42
N CYS A 4 19.04 -28.28 -18.29
CA CYS A 4 20.43 -28.02 -18.62
C CYS A 4 20.40 -27.22 -19.93
N ILE A 5 20.96 -26.01 -19.93
CA ILE A 5 21.37 -25.35 -21.16
C ILE A 5 22.86 -25.65 -21.31
N ARG A 6 23.21 -26.23 -22.46
CA ARG A 6 24.56 -26.61 -22.85
C ARG A 6 25.22 -25.35 -23.41
N ASP A 7 26.28 -24.87 -22.76
CA ASP A 7 27.14 -23.81 -23.30
C ASP A 7 27.95 -24.40 -24.45
N GLU A 8 27.80 -23.84 -25.66
CA GLU A 8 28.78 -23.96 -26.73
C GLU A 8 29.39 -22.58 -26.96
N ASP A 9 30.68 -22.50 -26.64
CA ASP A 9 31.52 -21.33 -26.81
C ASP A 9 31.58 -20.91 -28.29
N ASN A 10 31.23 -19.66 -28.58
CA ASN A 10 31.79 -18.94 -29.71
C ASN A 10 32.10 -17.50 -29.25
N MET A 11 33.40 -17.21 -29.20
CA MET A 11 33.92 -15.85 -29.08
C MET A 11 33.61 -15.09 -30.36
N GLU A 12 32.90 -13.96 -30.25
CA GLU A 12 33.37 -12.67 -30.76
C GLU A 12 32.45 -11.50 -30.35
N ASP A 13 33.13 -10.37 -30.18
CA ASP A 13 32.75 -8.98 -29.93
C ASP A 13 31.25 -8.59 -29.87
N GLY A 14 30.79 -8.13 -28.70
CA GLY A 14 29.40 -7.66 -28.53
C GLY A 14 29.02 -7.28 -27.09
N LYS A 15 29.93 -6.63 -26.36
CA LYS A 15 29.78 -6.39 -24.91
C LYS A 15 28.87 -5.21 -24.55
N VAL A 16 28.51 -4.36 -25.52
CA VAL A 16 27.70 -3.14 -25.29
C VAL A 16 26.19 -3.41 -25.44
N ASP A 17 25.79 -4.39 -26.26
CA ASP A 17 24.37 -4.61 -26.61
C ASP A 17 23.63 -5.51 -25.61
N ARG A 18 24.35 -6.44 -24.95
CA ARG A 18 23.78 -7.33 -23.93
C ARG A 18 23.34 -6.60 -22.67
N ALA A 19 24.17 -5.72 -22.11
CA ALA A 19 23.87 -5.00 -20.88
C ALA A 19 22.64 -4.08 -21.00
N GLN A 20 22.44 -3.46 -22.17
CA GLN A 20 21.29 -2.60 -22.43
C GLN A 20 19.99 -3.41 -22.62
N LYS A 21 20.09 -4.55 -23.33
CA LYS A 21 18.97 -5.50 -23.46
C LYS A 21 18.58 -6.12 -22.12
N ASP A 22 19.55 -6.48 -21.28
CA ASP A 22 19.32 -7.05 -19.95
C ASP A 22 18.68 -6.03 -19.01
N THR A 23 19.12 -4.77 -19.07
CA THR A 23 18.54 -3.66 -18.28
C THR A 23 17.10 -3.37 -18.69
N SER A 24 16.81 -3.31 -20.00
CA SER A 24 15.44 -3.09 -20.50
C SER A 24 14.49 -4.24 -20.17
N THR A 25 14.98 -5.48 -20.23
CA THR A 25 14.23 -6.69 -19.86
C THR A 25 13.94 -6.69 -18.35
N PHE A 26 14.94 -6.38 -17.52
CA PHE A 26 14.79 -6.28 -16.08
C PHE A 26 13.79 -5.19 -15.67
N GLN A 27 13.85 -4.02 -16.31
CA GLN A 27 12.92 -2.92 -16.06
C GLN A 27 11.48 -3.29 -16.45
N GLY A 28 11.29 -4.01 -17.56
CA GLY A 28 9.98 -4.54 -17.96
C GLY A 28 9.42 -5.54 -16.96
N VAL A 29 10.24 -6.50 -16.49
CA VAL A 29 9.84 -7.48 -15.47
C VAL A 29 9.50 -6.79 -14.15
N PHE A 30 10.34 -5.84 -13.72
CA PHE A 30 10.11 -5.08 -12.50
C PHE A 30 8.79 -4.29 -12.58
N SER A 31 8.55 -3.60 -13.70
CA SER A 31 7.28 -2.89 -13.94
C SER A 31 6.07 -3.82 -13.84
N GLY A 32 6.14 -5.02 -14.43
CA GLY A 32 5.06 -6.01 -14.34
C GLY A 32 4.82 -6.50 -12.91
N ILE A 33 5.87 -6.65 -12.09
CA ILE A 33 5.73 -6.98 -10.66
C ILE A 33 5.03 -5.85 -9.90
N LEU A 34 5.37 -4.58 -10.19
CA LEU A 34 4.73 -3.44 -9.54
C LEU A 34 3.25 -3.32 -9.91
N GLU A 35 2.93 -3.53 -11.18
CA GLU A 35 1.56 -3.54 -11.67
C GLU A 35 0.75 -4.65 -11.01
N GLY A 36 1.25 -5.88 -11.00
CA GLY A 36 0.59 -6.99 -10.32
C GLY A 36 0.43 -6.75 -8.81
N LEU A 37 1.43 -6.14 -8.16
CA LEU A 37 1.32 -5.78 -6.74
C LEU A 37 0.26 -4.69 -6.52
N ALA A 38 0.19 -3.68 -7.39
CA ALA A 38 -0.83 -2.63 -7.33
C ALA A 38 -2.23 -3.23 -7.47
N GLU A 39 -2.45 -4.10 -8.47
CA GLU A 39 -3.71 -4.82 -8.67
C GLU A 39 -4.10 -5.65 -7.45
N CYS A 40 -3.13 -6.30 -6.80
CA CYS A 40 -3.36 -7.06 -5.57
C CYS A 40 -3.82 -6.16 -4.41
N VAL A 41 -3.39 -4.89 -4.34
CA VAL A 41 -3.79 -3.93 -3.29
C VAL A 41 -5.22 -3.44 -3.50
N ILE A 42 -5.61 -3.14 -4.74
CA ILE A 42 -6.94 -2.59 -5.08
C ILE A 42 -7.95 -3.63 -5.59
N CYS A 43 -7.69 -4.92 -5.33
CA CYS A 43 -8.57 -6.01 -5.75
C CYS A 43 -10.01 -5.80 -5.23
N ALA A 44 -10.98 -5.70 -6.14
CA ALA A 44 -12.37 -5.32 -5.86
C ALA A 44 -13.27 -6.43 -5.28
N GLY A 45 -12.71 -7.60 -4.98
CA GLY A 45 -13.47 -8.71 -4.41
C GLY A 45 -13.62 -8.62 -2.89
N ASN A 46 -14.79 -9.06 -2.41
CA ASN A 46 -15.13 -9.14 -0.97
C ASN A 46 -15.06 -10.56 -0.41
N GLY A 47 -14.54 -11.51 -1.19
CA GLY A 47 -14.31 -12.88 -0.73
C GLY A 47 -13.09 -12.97 0.19
N ILE A 48 -13.02 -14.07 0.94
CA ILE A 48 -11.93 -14.30 1.90
C ILE A 48 -10.55 -14.38 1.23
N GLN A 49 -10.48 -14.85 -0.03
CA GLN A 49 -9.22 -14.97 -0.75
C GLN A 49 -8.71 -13.61 -1.20
N GLU A 50 -9.60 -12.75 -1.67
CA GLU A 50 -9.30 -11.38 -2.10
C GLU A 50 -8.89 -10.52 -0.91
N MET A 51 -9.52 -10.69 0.26
CA MET A 51 -9.09 -10.06 1.51
C MET A 51 -7.68 -10.50 1.93
N LYS A 52 -7.41 -11.82 1.88
CA LYS A 52 -6.07 -12.36 2.15
C LYS A 52 -5.02 -11.86 1.17
N LEU A 53 -5.39 -11.72 -0.11
CA LEU A 53 -4.51 -11.20 -1.14
C LEU A 53 -4.13 -9.74 -0.86
N ARG A 54 -5.12 -8.89 -0.59
CA ARG A 54 -4.90 -7.47 -0.23
C ARG A 54 -4.03 -7.34 1.02
N ARG A 55 -4.31 -8.12 2.07
CA ARG A 55 -3.47 -8.16 3.27
C ARG A 55 -2.02 -8.55 2.96
N ARG A 56 -1.81 -9.61 2.17
CA ARG A 56 -0.46 -10.06 1.80
C ARG A 56 0.28 -9.03 0.98
N ALA A 57 -0.41 -8.34 0.06
CA ALA A 57 0.17 -7.24 -0.71
C ALA A 57 0.65 -6.10 0.20
N VAL A 58 -0.16 -5.70 1.18
CA VAL A 58 0.23 -4.69 2.19
C VAL A 58 1.41 -5.16 3.05
N ILE A 59 1.46 -6.44 3.43
CA ILE A 59 2.61 -6.99 4.18
C ILE A 59 3.89 -6.92 3.33
N ILE A 60 3.81 -7.22 2.04
CA ILE A 60 4.95 -7.07 1.11
C ILE A 60 5.38 -5.61 1.02
N LEU A 61 4.43 -4.67 0.94
CA LEU A 61 4.73 -3.24 0.98
C LEU A 61 5.40 -2.84 2.31
N ALA A 62 4.94 -3.33 3.44
CA ALA A 62 5.58 -3.10 4.74
C ALA A 62 6.99 -3.68 4.83
N PHE A 63 7.22 -4.83 4.20
CA PHE A 63 8.55 -5.39 4.04
C PHE A 63 9.45 -4.50 3.18
N ILE A 64 8.96 -4.01 2.04
CA ILE A 64 9.69 -3.07 1.17
C ILE A 64 10.03 -1.79 1.94
N ALA A 65 9.08 -1.21 2.68
CA ALA A 65 9.32 -0.04 3.54
C ALA A 65 10.37 -0.30 4.63
N SER A 66 10.68 -1.56 4.93
CA SER A 66 11.71 -1.96 5.88
C SER A 66 13.11 -2.03 5.29
N SER A 67 13.26 -1.97 3.96
CA SER A 67 14.55 -2.09 3.26
C SER A 67 15.42 -0.83 3.33
N GLY A 68 15.13 0.10 4.24
CA GLY A 68 15.86 1.37 4.36
C GLY A 68 15.53 2.32 3.21
N LYS A 69 16.50 3.16 2.82
CA LYS A 69 16.29 4.28 1.89
C LYS A 69 15.61 3.89 0.57
N SER A 70 16.10 2.85 -0.10
CA SER A 70 15.53 2.36 -1.36
C SER A 70 14.06 1.93 -1.20
N GLY A 71 13.73 1.35 -0.05
CA GLY A 71 12.37 0.98 0.33
C GLY A 71 11.43 2.17 0.47
N PHE A 72 11.90 3.31 0.98
CA PHE A 72 11.11 4.54 1.04
C PHE A 72 11.00 5.22 -0.33
N GLU A 73 12.10 5.29 -1.07
CA GLU A 73 12.12 5.83 -2.43
C GLU A 73 11.16 5.07 -3.36
N PHE A 74 11.00 3.76 -3.17
CA PHE A 74 9.99 2.96 -3.85
C PHE A 74 8.59 3.59 -3.75
N PHE A 75 8.11 3.97 -2.56
CA PHE A 75 6.76 4.52 -2.38
C PHE A 75 6.57 5.90 -3.02
N LEU A 76 7.65 6.65 -3.21
CA LEU A 76 7.63 8.01 -3.72
C LEU A 76 7.85 8.08 -5.23
N SER A 77 8.68 7.18 -5.76
CA SER A 77 9.12 7.17 -7.15
C SER A 77 8.33 6.20 -8.03
N SER A 78 7.86 5.08 -7.48
CA SER A 78 7.07 4.13 -8.26
C SER A 78 5.67 4.67 -8.50
N ARG A 79 5.31 4.75 -9.77
CA ARG A 79 3.96 5.08 -10.21
C ARG A 79 3.40 3.88 -10.96
N THR A 80 2.14 3.61 -10.68
CA THR A 80 1.34 2.73 -11.54
C THR A 80 1.19 3.34 -12.93
N PRO A 81 0.74 2.55 -13.94
CA PRO A 81 0.36 3.09 -15.24
C PRO A 81 -0.66 4.24 -15.17
N GLN A 82 -1.50 4.26 -14.12
CA GLN A 82 -2.48 5.32 -13.85
C GLN A 82 -1.88 6.56 -13.16
N GLY A 83 -0.56 6.60 -12.96
CA GLY A 83 0.15 7.74 -12.40
C GLY A 83 0.05 7.87 -10.87
N VAL A 84 -0.63 6.93 -10.19
CA VAL A 84 -0.79 6.92 -8.72
C VAL A 84 0.33 6.15 -8.05
N ASN A 85 0.77 6.65 -6.90
CA ASN A 85 1.78 5.99 -6.06
C ASN A 85 1.12 4.98 -5.12
N PHE A 86 1.94 4.11 -4.49
CA PHE A 86 1.43 3.08 -3.59
C PHE A 86 0.80 3.63 -2.30
N LEU A 87 1.15 4.84 -1.85
CA LEU A 87 0.50 5.46 -0.70
C LEU A 87 -0.97 5.73 -1.01
N GLU A 88 -1.25 6.29 -2.19
CA GLU A 88 -2.61 6.55 -2.65
C GLU A 88 -3.38 5.24 -2.87
N LEU A 89 -2.75 4.20 -3.42
CA LEU A 89 -3.40 2.89 -3.57
C LEU A 89 -3.82 2.29 -2.23
N VAL A 90 -2.96 2.40 -1.20
CA VAL A 90 -3.29 1.92 0.15
C VAL A 90 -4.47 2.71 0.74
N ILE A 91 -4.52 4.03 0.54
CA ILE A 91 -5.66 4.86 0.96
C ILE A 91 -6.95 4.44 0.23
N ARG A 92 -6.89 4.20 -1.09
CA ARG A 92 -8.05 3.72 -1.87
C ARG A 92 -8.53 2.36 -1.38
N ALA A 93 -7.61 1.44 -1.10
CA ALA A 93 -7.96 0.13 -0.58
C ALA A 93 -8.59 0.19 0.82
N LEU A 94 -8.16 1.13 1.68
CA LEU A 94 -8.82 1.42 2.95
C LEU A 94 -10.22 2.03 2.73
N ALA A 95 -10.38 2.94 1.77
CA ALA A 95 -11.68 3.50 1.40
C ALA A 95 -12.70 2.41 1.06
N MET A 96 -12.33 1.43 0.23
CA MET A 96 -13.18 0.29 -0.13
C MET A 96 -13.69 -0.50 1.09
N GLU A 97 -12.89 -0.61 2.15
CA GLU A 97 -13.28 -1.29 3.40
C GLU A 97 -14.13 -0.42 4.34
N THR A 98 -13.99 0.90 4.25
CA THR A 98 -14.82 1.83 5.04
C THR A 98 -16.16 2.15 4.34
N GLU A 99 -16.23 1.99 3.02
CA GLU A 99 -17.42 2.21 2.19
C GLU A 99 -18.28 0.97 2.01
N THR A 100 -17.77 -0.21 2.39
CA THR A 100 -18.55 -1.43 2.34
C THR A 100 -19.73 -1.28 3.29
N GLU A 101 -20.90 -0.95 2.71
CA GLU A 101 -22.16 -1.11 3.38
C GLU A 101 -22.24 -2.58 3.77
N ILE A 102 -22.48 -2.85 5.06
CA ILE A 102 -22.91 -4.17 5.51
C ILE A 102 -24.29 -4.38 4.87
N SER A 103 -24.30 -4.81 3.61
CA SER A 103 -25.46 -5.41 3.00
C SER A 103 -25.78 -6.59 3.90
N GLY A 104 -27.01 -6.69 4.40
CA GLY A 104 -27.42 -7.47 5.59
C GLY A 104 -27.15 -8.99 5.59
N LEU A 105 -26.31 -9.49 4.69
CA LEU A 105 -25.63 -10.77 4.81
C LEU A 105 -24.60 -10.69 5.94
N ALA A 106 -24.82 -11.49 6.98
CA ALA A 106 -23.87 -11.64 8.08
C ALA A 106 -22.49 -12.03 7.51
N GLU A 107 -21.54 -11.09 7.56
CA GLU A 107 -20.15 -11.40 7.26
C GLU A 107 -19.69 -12.53 8.17
N THR A 108 -18.96 -13.48 7.61
CA THR A 108 -18.38 -14.54 8.43
C THR A 108 -17.34 -13.93 9.36
N GLN A 109 -17.17 -14.51 10.55
CA GLN A 109 -16.13 -14.09 11.50
C GLN A 109 -14.73 -14.04 10.87
N ASP A 110 -14.46 -14.93 9.91
CA ASP A 110 -13.20 -14.95 9.16
C ASP A 110 -13.01 -13.74 8.25
N ILE A 111 -14.07 -13.26 7.60
CA ILE A 111 -14.03 -12.03 6.78
C ILE A 111 -13.78 -10.82 7.68
N CYS A 112 -14.52 -10.68 8.79
CA CYS A 112 -14.30 -9.59 9.74
C CYS A 112 -12.86 -9.59 10.29
N LYS A 113 -12.32 -10.78 10.58
CA LYS A 113 -10.94 -10.94 11.03
C LYS A 113 -9.92 -10.51 9.97
N GLU A 114 -10.05 -10.99 8.73
CA GLU A 114 -9.11 -10.61 7.66
C GLU A 114 -9.22 -9.13 7.30
N ARG A 115 -10.42 -8.54 7.31
CA ARG A 115 -10.62 -7.08 7.15
C ARG A 115 -9.87 -6.30 8.23
N HIS A 116 -10.04 -6.68 9.50
CA HIS A 116 -9.31 -6.04 10.60
C HIS A 116 -7.80 -6.14 10.41
N LEU A 117 -7.28 -7.32 10.10
CA LEU A 117 -5.85 -7.53 9.88
C LEU A 117 -5.34 -6.68 8.71
N PHE A 118 -6.09 -6.61 7.59
CA PHE A 118 -5.75 -5.76 6.47
C PHE A 118 -5.67 -4.28 6.87
N MET A 119 -6.73 -3.74 7.51
CA MET A 119 -6.79 -2.35 7.93
C MET A 119 -5.65 -2.02 8.90
N ARG A 120 -5.35 -2.94 9.83
CA ARG A 120 -4.27 -2.80 10.81
C ARG A 120 -2.91 -2.69 10.14
N GLU A 121 -2.57 -3.63 9.26
CA GLU A 121 -1.28 -3.62 8.55
C GLU A 121 -1.13 -2.37 7.65
N ALA A 122 -2.21 -1.95 6.99
CA ALA A 122 -2.20 -0.76 6.15
C ALA A 122 -1.96 0.51 6.97
N LEU A 123 -2.64 0.66 8.11
CA LEU A 123 -2.43 1.81 8.99
C LEU A 123 -1.04 1.80 9.63
N ILE A 124 -0.50 0.64 10.01
CA ILE A 124 0.87 0.52 10.53
C ILE A 124 1.89 0.95 9.48
N LEU A 125 1.72 0.49 8.23
CA LEU A 125 2.56 0.89 7.10
C LEU A 125 2.55 2.43 6.94
N LEU A 126 1.36 3.03 6.86
CA LEU A 126 1.20 4.47 6.70
C LEU A 126 1.83 5.25 7.86
N ASN A 127 1.56 4.85 9.10
CA ASN A 127 2.12 5.47 10.29
C ASN A 127 3.65 5.38 10.30
N ARG A 128 4.21 4.21 9.96
CA ARG A 128 5.66 4.00 9.91
C ARG A 128 6.33 4.89 8.86
N LEU A 129 5.72 5.02 7.69
CA LEU A 129 6.25 5.85 6.61
C LEU A 129 6.22 7.33 7.03
N ALA A 130 5.10 7.79 7.59
CA ALA A 130 4.93 9.18 8.02
C ALA A 130 5.66 9.54 9.33
N SER A 131 6.04 8.57 10.16
CA SER A 131 6.79 8.81 11.39
C SER A 131 8.30 8.86 11.19
N ASN A 132 8.81 8.52 10.00
CA ASN A 132 10.24 8.56 9.74
C ASN A 132 10.70 10.02 9.49
N PRO A 133 11.59 10.60 10.31
CA PRO A 133 11.99 12.00 10.17
C PRO A 133 12.60 12.34 8.80
N SER A 134 13.28 11.37 8.17
CA SER A 134 13.92 11.58 6.87
C SER A 134 12.95 11.57 5.69
N TYR A 135 11.75 11.00 5.85
CA TYR A 135 10.80 10.80 4.76
C TYR A 135 9.41 11.38 5.01
N THR A 136 9.12 11.82 6.23
CA THR A 136 7.79 12.31 6.63
C THR A 136 7.26 13.40 5.69
N THR A 137 8.08 14.42 5.38
CA THR A 137 7.72 15.51 4.46
C THR A 137 7.37 14.99 3.07
N ALA A 138 8.12 14.01 2.55
CA ALA A 138 7.88 13.46 1.22
C ALA A 138 6.64 12.56 1.19
N VAL A 139 6.42 11.74 2.23
CA VAL A 139 5.25 10.85 2.37
C VAL A 139 3.97 11.67 2.50
N LEU A 140 3.96 12.65 3.40
CA LEU A 140 2.81 13.54 3.60
C LEU A 140 2.61 14.45 2.39
N GLY A 141 3.69 14.97 1.80
CA GLY A 141 3.64 15.71 0.54
C GLY A 141 3.01 14.91 -0.60
N ALA A 142 3.34 13.62 -0.74
CA ALA A 142 2.72 12.76 -1.75
C ALA A 142 1.20 12.61 -1.56
N LEU A 143 0.75 12.42 -0.32
CA LEU A 143 -0.67 12.27 0.03
C LEU A 143 -1.47 13.58 -0.01
N THR A 144 -0.79 14.71 0.12
CA THR A 144 -1.38 16.06 0.08
C THR A 144 -1.20 16.77 -1.26
N SER A 145 -0.49 16.14 -2.21
CA SER A 145 -0.15 16.70 -3.52
C SER A 145 -1.36 17.03 -4.40
N SER A 146 -2.49 16.36 -4.19
CA SER A 146 -3.73 16.61 -4.91
C SER A 146 -4.90 16.74 -3.96
N LYS A 147 -5.85 17.63 -4.29
CA LYS A 147 -7.08 17.82 -3.51
C LYS A 147 -7.91 16.52 -3.41
N ALA A 148 -7.86 15.70 -4.46
CA ALA A 148 -8.57 14.41 -4.49
C ALA A 148 -7.94 13.41 -3.49
N THR A 149 -6.62 13.21 -3.57
CA THR A 149 -5.88 12.30 -2.67
C THR A 149 -5.98 12.77 -1.22
N LEU A 150 -5.84 14.08 -0.97
CA LEU A 150 -6.01 14.67 0.35
C LEU A 150 -7.42 14.46 0.90
N GLY A 151 -8.44 14.78 0.09
CA GLY A 151 -9.84 14.65 0.48
C GLY A 151 -10.20 13.21 0.85
N LEU A 152 -9.78 12.25 0.01
CA LEU A 152 -9.99 10.83 0.28
C LEU A 152 -9.25 10.39 1.55
N THR A 153 -7.99 10.80 1.72
CA THR A 153 -7.20 10.46 2.91
C THR A 153 -7.86 10.97 4.19
N ILE A 154 -8.30 12.23 4.21
CA ILE A 154 -8.97 12.84 5.35
C ILE A 154 -10.30 12.12 5.64
N ASP A 155 -11.10 11.84 4.62
CA ASP A 155 -12.40 11.17 4.77
C ASP A 155 -12.23 9.75 5.36
N VAL A 156 -11.37 8.92 4.77
CA VAL A 156 -11.09 7.56 5.26
C VAL A 156 -10.58 7.60 6.70
N MET A 157 -9.59 8.44 7.00
CA MET A 157 -9.06 8.51 8.37
C MET A 157 -10.07 9.02 9.38
N ASN A 158 -10.95 9.95 9.00
CA ASN A 158 -12.02 10.42 9.88
C ASN A 158 -13.06 9.34 10.15
N ARG A 159 -13.44 8.57 9.12
CA ARG A 159 -14.32 7.41 9.30
C ARG A 159 -13.69 6.40 10.25
N MET A 160 -12.42 6.04 10.03
CA MET A 160 -11.67 5.11 10.89
C MET A 160 -11.30 5.67 12.28
N SER A 161 -11.37 6.99 12.49
CA SER A 161 -11.17 7.58 13.81
C SER A 161 -12.44 7.58 14.66
N ARG A 162 -13.59 7.22 14.06
CA ARG A 162 -14.90 7.15 14.69
C ARG A 162 -15.34 5.70 14.77
N LYS A 163 -16.02 5.33 15.85
CA LYS A 163 -16.68 4.02 15.93
C LYS A 163 -17.69 3.93 14.79
N GLY A 164 -17.51 2.93 13.92
CA GLY A 164 -18.31 2.71 12.71
C GLY A 164 -18.69 1.23 12.53
N ARG A 165 -19.58 0.96 11.57
CA ARG A 165 -20.10 -0.39 11.33
C ARG A 165 -19.03 -1.39 10.86
N PHE A 166 -17.96 -0.93 10.22
CA PHE A 166 -16.86 -1.78 9.75
C PHE A 166 -16.00 -2.36 10.89
N TYR A 167 -16.28 -2.00 12.15
CA TYR A 167 -15.74 -2.68 13.35
C TYR A 167 -16.64 -3.80 13.89
N ASN A 168 -17.82 -4.02 13.30
CA ASN A 168 -18.73 -5.08 13.75
C ASN A 168 -18.01 -6.44 13.73
N GLY A 169 -18.11 -7.18 14.83
CA GLY A 169 -17.42 -8.47 15.00
C GLY A 169 -16.01 -8.37 15.58
N LEU A 170 -15.48 -7.17 15.81
CA LEU A 170 -14.21 -6.97 16.51
C LEU A 170 -14.39 -6.83 18.01
N LYS A 171 -13.35 -7.21 18.76
CA LYS A 171 -13.28 -6.97 20.20
C LYS A 171 -12.84 -5.53 20.43
N GLU A 172 -13.25 -4.95 21.57
CA GLU A 172 -12.91 -3.57 21.95
C GLU A 172 -11.41 -3.22 21.82
N PRO A 173 -10.43 -4.08 22.19
CA PRO A 173 -9.01 -3.77 22.02
C PRO A 173 -8.57 -3.64 20.55
N GLN A 174 -9.18 -4.41 19.65
CA GLN A 174 -8.89 -4.39 18.22
C GLN A 174 -9.45 -3.14 17.56
N GLU A 175 -10.65 -2.74 17.99
CA GLU A 175 -11.29 -1.50 17.57
C GLU A 175 -10.47 -0.28 18.02
N SER A 176 -10.08 -0.23 19.30
CA SER A 176 -9.30 0.89 19.84
C SER A 176 -7.96 1.04 19.13
N GLU A 177 -7.27 -0.07 18.83
CA GLU A 177 -6.00 -0.04 18.11
C GLU A 177 -6.13 0.63 16.73
N LEU A 178 -7.14 0.23 15.93
CA LEU A 178 -7.36 0.81 14.62
C LEU A 178 -7.71 2.29 14.69
N VAL A 179 -8.55 2.66 15.67
CA VAL A 179 -8.95 4.05 15.90
C VAL A 179 -7.74 4.91 16.28
N ASP A 180 -6.86 4.42 17.16
CA ASP A 180 -5.67 5.16 17.58
C ASP A 180 -4.63 5.28 16.46
N LEU A 181 -4.46 4.23 15.65
CA LEU A 181 -3.63 4.28 14.46
C LEU A 181 -4.14 5.31 13.43
N ALA A 182 -5.45 5.38 13.21
CA ALA A 182 -6.06 6.36 12.31
C ALA A 182 -5.91 7.79 12.84
N ARG A 183 -6.18 8.01 14.14
CA ARG A 183 -6.00 9.31 14.81
C ARG A 183 -4.55 9.79 14.75
N SER A 184 -3.60 8.88 15.02
CA SER A 184 -2.17 9.21 14.95
C SER A 184 -1.77 9.66 13.55
N PHE A 185 -2.26 8.96 12.52
CA PHE A 185 -1.94 9.31 11.14
C PHE A 185 -2.55 10.64 10.71
N ILE A 186 -3.85 10.86 10.98
CA ILE A 186 -4.53 12.10 10.58
C ILE A 186 -4.00 13.33 11.33
N ALA A 187 -3.58 13.18 12.58
CA ALA A 187 -2.92 14.25 13.32
C ALA A 187 -1.63 14.72 12.62
N ARG A 188 -0.83 13.79 12.07
CA ARG A 188 0.38 14.14 11.31
C ARG A 188 0.06 14.88 10.02
N ILE A 189 -1.01 14.49 9.32
CA ILE A 189 -1.47 15.20 8.11
C ILE A 189 -1.85 16.64 8.47
N PHE A 190 -2.62 16.86 9.54
CA PHE A 190 -3.01 18.21 9.93
C PHE A 190 -1.82 19.06 10.39
N SER A 191 -0.87 18.49 11.14
CA SER A 191 0.38 19.19 11.50
C SER A 191 1.14 19.64 10.25
N PHE A 192 1.34 18.73 9.29
CA PHE A 192 2.04 19.02 8.05
C PHE A 192 1.35 20.10 7.22
N LEU A 193 0.02 20.08 7.12
CA LEU A 193 -0.73 21.12 6.43
C LEU A 193 -0.60 22.48 7.12
N GLY A 194 -0.62 22.52 8.45
CA GLY A 194 -0.40 23.76 9.22
C GLY A 194 1.01 24.34 9.03
N GLU A 195 2.02 23.48 9.00
CA GLU A 195 3.42 23.85 8.73
C GLU A 195 3.64 24.35 7.30
N SER A 196 2.91 23.79 6.32
CA SER A 196 3.05 24.16 4.89
C SER A 196 2.39 25.49 4.50
N VAL A 197 1.56 26.07 5.39
CA VAL A 197 0.80 27.32 5.15
C VAL A 197 1.44 28.52 5.84
N SER A 198 2.52 28.32 6.60
CA SER A 198 3.33 29.38 7.24
C SER A 198 4.54 29.74 6.39
#